data_AF-A0A6J0YF73-F1
#
_entry.id   AF-A0A6J0YF73-F1
#
_cell.length_a   1.000
_cell.length_b   1.000
_cell.length_c   1.000
_cell.angle_alpha   90.00
_cell.angle_beta   90.00
_cell.angle_gamma   90.00
#
_symmetry.space_group_name_H-M   'P 1'
#
loop_
_entity.id
_entity.type
_entity.pdbx_description
1 polymer ?
#
loop_
_entity_poly.entity_id
_entity_poly.type
_entity_poly.pdbx_seq_one_letter_code
_entity_poly.pdbx_strand_id
1 'polypeptide(L)'
;MAMTLGYWHLHSLAHVVRLLLECTNSNYEKYRIGDSPNYDRSQWLSNKLKLGLDFPNLLYLISGAHKLTQSKATLDSTAHKHNMSGETEKICMAVMGNRATDTADDLVRVCHRHHSEKMKPQYLKEIPENMKLYSEFLGTRTWFAGDKLTYGLRRISAYISPAASSHTLYVQG
;
A
#
# COMPACT_ATOMS: atom_id res chain seq x y z
N MET A 1 11.25 -18.71 -6.93
CA MET A 1 10.89 -18.13 -8.25
C MET A 1 10.93 -16.63 -8.14
N ALA A 2 11.52 -15.93 -9.11
CA ALA A 2 11.53 -14.47 -9.11
C ALA A 2 10.09 -13.93 -9.21
N MET A 3 9.73 -13.02 -8.31
CA MET A 3 8.51 -12.22 -8.42
C MET A 3 8.90 -10.87 -8.99
N THR A 4 8.10 -10.31 -9.89
CA THR A 4 8.27 -8.96 -10.41
C THR A 4 7.07 -8.13 -10.02
N LEU A 5 7.27 -7.19 -9.12
CA LEU A 5 6.26 -6.19 -8.73
C LEU A 5 6.46 -4.91 -9.53
N GLY A 6 5.43 -4.40 -10.18
CA GLY A 6 5.50 -3.12 -10.89
C GLY A 6 4.65 -2.04 -10.25
N TYR A 7 5.25 -0.90 -9.92
CA TYR A 7 4.54 0.30 -9.45
C TYR A 7 5.29 1.57 -9.77
N TRP A 8 4.63 2.72 -9.59
CA TRP A 8 5.28 4.03 -9.59
C TRP A 8 6.46 4.08 -8.62
N HIS A 9 7.46 4.91 -8.90
CA HIS A 9 8.56 5.25 -8.00
C HIS A 9 8.08 6.17 -6.87
N LEU A 10 7.03 5.73 -6.17
CA LEU A 10 6.39 6.39 -5.03
C LEU A 10 6.11 5.33 -3.95
N HIS A 11 5.99 5.75 -2.70
CA HIS A 11 5.72 4.85 -1.57
C HIS A 11 4.32 4.23 -1.67
N SER A 12 3.26 5.00 -1.37
CA SER A 12 1.83 4.68 -1.61
C SER A 12 1.47 3.16 -1.49
N LEU A 13 0.56 2.66 -2.32
CA LEU A 13 -0.01 1.31 -2.24
C LEU A 13 1.03 0.18 -2.35
N ALA A 14 2.17 0.44 -3.00
CA ALA A 14 3.22 -0.56 -3.17
C ALA A 14 4.14 -0.68 -1.96
N HIS A 15 4.14 0.28 -1.02
CA HIS A 15 5.12 0.31 0.05
C HIS A 15 5.06 -0.96 0.92
N VAL A 16 3.86 -1.40 1.24
CA VAL A 16 3.61 -2.60 2.07
C VAL A 16 4.12 -3.86 1.38
N VAL A 17 3.86 -3.99 0.08
CA VAL A 17 4.30 -5.14 -0.69
C VAL A 17 5.82 -5.12 -0.88
N ARG A 18 6.42 -3.95 -1.15
CA ARG A 18 7.88 -3.79 -1.20
C ARG A 18 8.54 -4.20 0.11
N LEU A 19 8.02 -3.76 1.26
CA LEU A 19 8.56 -4.17 2.56
C LEU A 19 8.55 -5.69 2.74
N LEU A 20 7.50 -6.38 2.27
CA LEU A 20 7.46 -7.85 2.28
C LEU A 20 8.48 -8.47 1.32
N LEU A 21 8.64 -7.90 0.12
CA LEU A 21 9.61 -8.37 -0.86
C LEU A 21 11.06 -8.16 -0.40
N GLU A 22 11.35 -7.05 0.28
CA GLU A 22 12.67 -6.79 0.88
C GLU A 22 13.03 -7.84 1.94
N CYS A 23 12.08 -8.24 2.78
CA CYS A 23 12.32 -9.31 3.76
C CYS A 23 12.53 -10.70 3.13
N THR A 24 12.21 -10.86 1.85
CA THR A 24 12.28 -12.12 1.12
C THR A 24 13.27 -12.05 -0.03
N ASN A 25 14.08 -10.97 -0.10
CA ASN A 25 15.06 -10.69 -1.16
C ASN A 25 14.49 -10.85 -2.58
N SER A 26 13.24 -10.43 -2.79
CA SER A 26 12.56 -10.51 -4.09
C SER A 26 12.67 -9.19 -4.86
N ASN A 27 12.88 -9.28 -6.17
CA ASN A 27 13.05 -8.12 -7.05
C ASN A 27 11.73 -7.38 -7.32
N TYR A 28 11.83 -6.10 -7.68
CA TYR A 28 10.70 -5.31 -8.14
C TYR A 28 11.12 -4.21 -9.12
N GLU A 29 10.21 -3.81 -10.00
CA GLU A 29 10.37 -2.74 -10.98
C GLU A 29 9.72 -1.43 -10.49
N LYS A 30 10.33 -0.30 -10.85
CA LYS A 30 9.82 1.04 -10.54
C LYS A 30 9.62 1.84 -11.83
N TYR A 31 8.40 2.34 -12.03
CA TYR A 31 8.08 3.28 -13.10
C TYR A 31 8.27 4.72 -12.61
N ARG A 32 9.12 5.50 -13.27
CA ARG A 32 9.31 6.91 -12.95
C ARG A 32 8.17 7.72 -13.57
N ILE A 33 7.80 8.79 -12.85
CA ILE A 33 6.95 9.85 -13.39
C ILE A 33 7.91 10.96 -13.83
N GLY A 34 7.69 11.55 -15.00
CA GLY A 34 8.49 12.67 -15.50
C GLY A 34 8.34 13.91 -14.62
N ASP A 35 9.21 14.89 -14.86
CA ASP A 35 9.25 16.10 -14.04
C ASP A 35 8.02 17.01 -14.25
N SER A 36 7.82 17.89 -13.27
CA SER A 36 6.86 18.99 -13.36
C SER A 36 7.17 19.90 -14.58
N PRO A 37 6.16 20.47 -15.25
CA PRO A 37 4.73 20.39 -14.97
C PRO A 37 4.01 19.25 -15.68
N ASN A 38 4.71 18.51 -16.55
CA ASN A 38 4.08 17.58 -17.47
C ASN A 38 3.78 16.21 -16.84
N TYR A 39 4.49 15.83 -15.77
CA TYR A 39 4.31 14.58 -15.05
C TYR A 39 4.17 13.37 -15.98
N ASP A 40 5.14 13.21 -16.90
CA ASP A 40 5.04 12.21 -17.97
C ASP A 40 4.89 10.78 -17.41
N ARG A 41 3.92 10.04 -17.96
CA ARG A 41 3.57 8.66 -17.57
C ARG A 41 3.80 7.67 -18.72
N SER A 42 4.42 8.12 -19.82
CA SER A 42 4.65 7.34 -21.04
C SER A 42 5.35 5.99 -20.77
N GLN A 43 6.29 5.94 -19.81
CA GLN A 43 7.00 4.72 -19.44
C GLN A 43 6.04 3.59 -19.02
N TRP A 44 5.02 3.90 -18.23
CA TRP A 44 3.99 2.94 -17.86
C TRP A 44 3.00 2.72 -19.00
N LEU A 45 2.50 3.80 -19.61
CA LEU A 45 1.44 3.73 -20.63
C LEU A 45 1.86 2.88 -21.85
N SER A 46 3.13 2.97 -22.25
CA SER A 46 3.70 2.19 -23.36
C SER A 46 3.85 0.69 -23.06
N ASN A 47 3.91 0.31 -21.78
CA ASN A 47 4.06 -1.08 -21.33
C ASN A 47 2.76 -1.70 -20.82
N LYS A 48 1.77 -0.89 -20.43
CA LYS A 48 0.51 -1.29 -19.78
C LYS A 48 -0.18 -2.48 -20.46
N LEU A 49 -0.33 -2.44 -21.77
CA LEU A 49 -1.03 -3.49 -22.54
C LEU A 49 -0.13 -4.65 -22.97
N LYS A 50 1.20 -4.50 -22.89
CA LYS A 50 2.17 -5.52 -23.33
C LYS A 50 2.40 -6.62 -22.29
N LEU A 51 2.02 -6.37 -21.03
CA LEU A 51 2.24 -7.29 -19.91
C LEU A 51 1.28 -8.48 -19.89
N GLY A 52 0.20 -8.43 -20.68
CA GLY A 52 -0.83 -9.48 -20.71
C GLY A 52 -1.47 -9.69 -19.35
N LEU A 53 -1.83 -8.58 -18.68
CA LEU A 53 -2.61 -8.56 -17.44
C LEU A 53 -4.09 -8.58 -17.80
N ASP A 54 -4.92 -9.35 -17.10
CA ASP A 54 -6.38 -9.40 -17.35
C ASP A 54 -7.03 -8.03 -17.12
N PHE A 55 -6.61 -7.34 -16.07
CA PHE A 55 -7.04 -5.98 -15.73
C PHE A 55 -5.81 -5.07 -15.60
N PRO A 56 -5.32 -4.45 -16.69
CA PRO A 56 -4.08 -3.69 -16.68
C PRO A 56 -4.15 -2.48 -15.73
N ASN A 57 -3.44 -2.59 -14.59
CA ASN A 57 -3.35 -1.54 -13.60
C ASN A 57 -2.05 -1.63 -12.80
N LEU A 58 -1.67 -0.52 -12.16
CA LEU A 58 -0.65 -0.49 -11.11
C LEU A 58 -1.40 -0.48 -9.77
N LEU A 59 -1.05 -1.26 -8.75
CA LEU A 59 0.01 -2.26 -8.58
C LEU A 59 -0.26 -3.58 -9.34
N TYR A 60 0.81 -4.17 -9.92
CA TYR A 60 0.76 -5.54 -10.46
C TYR A 60 1.89 -6.41 -9.88
N LEU A 61 1.66 -7.73 -9.87
CA LEU A 61 2.62 -8.77 -9.50
C LEU A 61 2.64 -9.87 -10.56
N ILE A 62 3.82 -10.17 -11.09
CA ILE A 62 4.06 -11.30 -12.00
C ILE A 62 4.92 -12.32 -11.25
N SER A 63 4.45 -13.57 -11.19
CA SER A 63 5.19 -14.65 -10.56
C SER A 63 4.94 -15.97 -11.28
N GLY A 64 5.88 -16.33 -12.15
CA GLY A 64 5.73 -17.45 -13.08
C GLY A 64 4.54 -17.22 -14.02
N ALA A 65 3.63 -18.18 -14.09
CA ALA A 65 2.41 -18.08 -14.89
C ALA A 65 1.34 -17.15 -14.29
N HIS A 66 1.45 -16.82 -13.00
CA HIS A 66 0.44 -16.01 -12.32
C HIS A 66 0.72 -14.52 -12.53
N LYS A 67 -0.27 -13.81 -13.07
CA LYS A 67 -0.24 -12.37 -13.27
C LYS A 67 -1.42 -11.76 -12.52
N LEU A 68 -1.12 -10.91 -11.54
CA LEU A 68 -2.13 -10.35 -10.64
C LEU A 68 -2.07 -8.84 -10.71
N THR A 69 -3.24 -8.21 -10.65
CA THR A 69 -3.40 -6.78 -10.35
C THR A 69 -4.28 -6.64 -9.12
N GLN A 70 -4.49 -5.41 -8.66
CA GLN A 70 -5.12 -5.08 -7.37
C GLN A 70 -4.18 -5.22 -6.17
N SER A 71 -4.12 -4.17 -5.35
CA SER A 71 -3.18 -4.08 -4.21
C SER A 71 -3.42 -5.14 -3.14
N LYS A 72 -4.69 -5.46 -2.85
CA LYS A 72 -5.06 -6.52 -1.89
C LYS A 72 -4.69 -7.91 -2.39
N ALA A 73 -5.08 -8.26 -3.62
CA ALA A 73 -4.75 -9.56 -4.21
C ALA A 73 -3.23 -9.79 -4.33
N THR A 74 -2.50 -8.74 -4.71
CA THR A 74 -1.03 -8.75 -4.76
C THR A 74 -0.41 -9.01 -3.39
N LEU A 75 -0.91 -8.33 -2.36
CA LEU A 75 -0.46 -8.49 -0.97
C LEU A 75 -0.76 -9.90 -0.44
N ASP A 76 -1.99 -10.38 -0.63
CA ASP A 76 -2.44 -11.69 -0.17
C ASP A 76 -1.66 -12.82 -0.86
N SER A 77 -1.41 -12.72 -2.18
CA SER A 77 -0.60 -13.70 -2.92
C SER A 77 0.86 -13.72 -2.44
N THR A 78 1.44 -12.55 -2.18
CA THR A 78 2.80 -12.45 -1.63
C THR A 78 2.87 -13.05 -0.23
N ALA A 79 1.92 -12.70 0.64
CA ALA A 79 1.84 -13.24 1.99
C ALA A 79 1.65 -14.77 1.99
N HIS A 80 0.81 -15.30 1.12
CA HIS A 80 0.58 -16.75 0.99
C HIS A 80 1.84 -17.50 0.58
N LYS A 81 2.60 -17.00 -0.41
CA LYS A 81 3.87 -17.61 -0.84
C LYS A 81 4.94 -17.66 0.25
N HIS A 82 4.87 -16.77 1.22
CA HIS A 82 5.80 -16.68 2.32
C HIS A 82 5.24 -17.22 3.65
N ASN A 83 4.11 -17.94 3.63
CA ASN A 83 3.46 -18.50 4.82
C ASN A 83 3.10 -17.44 5.89
N MET A 84 2.80 -16.21 5.46
CA MET A 84 2.46 -15.07 6.32
C MET A 84 0.96 -14.73 6.33
N SER A 85 0.13 -15.57 5.70
CA SER A 85 -1.30 -15.31 5.51
C SER A 85 -2.15 -15.47 6.78
N GLY A 86 -1.64 -16.16 7.82
CA GLY A 86 -2.40 -16.52 9.02
C GLY A 86 -3.53 -17.50 8.68
N GLU A 87 -3.45 -18.75 9.11
CA GLU A 87 -4.49 -19.74 8.75
C GLU A 87 -5.77 -19.55 9.57
N THR A 88 -5.62 -19.21 10.84
CA THR A 88 -6.68 -19.05 11.84
C THR A 88 -7.18 -17.60 11.94
N GLU A 89 -6.34 -16.61 11.64
CA GLU A 89 -6.66 -15.19 11.84
C GLU A 89 -7.11 -14.45 10.56
N LYS A 90 -7.48 -15.18 9.50
CA LYS A 90 -7.83 -14.58 8.18
C LYS A 90 -8.87 -13.47 8.27
N ILE A 91 -9.90 -13.65 9.11
CA ILE A 91 -10.98 -12.66 9.28
C ILE A 91 -10.44 -11.41 9.98
N CYS A 92 -9.70 -11.58 11.07
CA CYS A 92 -9.05 -10.49 11.81
C CYS A 92 -8.13 -9.67 10.88
N MET A 93 -7.34 -10.37 10.08
CA MET A 93 -6.44 -9.80 9.09
C MET A 93 -7.17 -9.04 7.97
N ALA A 94 -8.28 -9.57 7.48
CA ALA A 94 -9.09 -8.90 6.48
C ALA A 94 -9.72 -7.61 7.03
N VAL A 95 -10.24 -7.63 8.26
CA VAL A 95 -10.80 -6.45 8.94
C VAL A 95 -9.72 -5.38 9.10
N MET A 96 -8.56 -5.74 9.64
CA MET A 96 -7.45 -4.79 9.82
C MET A 96 -6.90 -4.26 8.51
N GLY A 97 -6.74 -5.14 7.51
CA GLY A 97 -6.28 -4.76 6.19
C GLY A 97 -7.22 -3.75 5.52
N ASN A 98 -8.53 -3.97 5.62
CA ASN A 98 -9.53 -3.04 5.08
C ASN A 98 -9.54 -1.73 5.87
N ARG A 99 -9.53 -1.76 7.21
CA ARG A 99 -9.50 -0.55 8.04
C ARG A 99 -8.29 0.35 7.76
N ALA A 100 -7.13 -0.26 7.55
CA ALA A 100 -5.92 0.47 7.14
C ALA A 100 -6.03 1.05 5.72
N THR A 101 -6.80 0.43 4.83
CA THR A 101 -7.10 0.99 3.50
C THR A 101 -7.97 2.23 3.63
N ASP A 102 -9.05 2.16 4.42
CA ASP A 102 -9.95 3.29 4.63
C ASP A 102 -9.21 4.51 5.20
N THR A 103 -8.32 4.29 6.18
CA THR A 103 -7.51 5.37 6.77
C THR A 103 -6.56 6.00 5.74
N ALA A 104 -5.99 5.20 4.85
CA ALA A 104 -5.13 5.70 3.78
C ALA A 104 -5.93 6.50 2.74
N ASP A 105 -7.12 6.04 2.38
CA ASP A 105 -8.02 6.73 1.46
C ASP A 105 -8.53 8.05 2.04
N ASP A 106 -8.78 8.11 3.35
CA ASP A 106 -9.09 9.34 4.07
C ASP A 106 -7.94 10.36 3.97
N LEU A 107 -6.69 9.93 4.18
CA LEU A 107 -5.52 10.78 4.04
C LEU A 107 -5.33 11.28 2.60
N VAL A 108 -5.44 10.38 1.62
CA VAL A 108 -5.37 10.70 0.18
C VAL A 108 -6.43 11.75 -0.17
N ARG A 109 -7.66 11.61 0.33
CA ARG A 109 -8.74 12.57 0.12
C ARG A 109 -8.40 13.94 0.68
N VAL A 110 -7.76 14.03 1.84
CA VAL A 110 -7.34 15.30 2.43
C VAL A 110 -6.20 15.93 1.62
N CYS A 111 -5.23 15.14 1.17
CA CYS A 111 -4.06 15.63 0.43
C CYS A 111 -4.38 16.08 -1.01
N HIS A 112 -5.30 15.42 -1.70
CA HIS A 112 -5.53 15.62 -3.15
C HIS A 112 -6.74 16.49 -3.50
N ARG A 113 -7.55 16.95 -2.54
CA ARG A 113 -8.65 17.87 -2.85
C ARG A 113 -8.18 19.31 -3.01
N HIS A 114 -8.83 20.06 -3.92
CA HIS A 114 -8.62 21.51 -4.11
C HIS A 114 -8.85 22.37 -2.83
N HIS A 115 -9.39 21.79 -1.75
CA HIS A 115 -9.58 22.44 -0.45
C HIS A 115 -8.83 21.74 0.69
N SER A 116 -7.69 21.11 0.39
CA SER A 116 -6.84 20.38 1.35
C SER A 116 -6.52 21.20 2.60
N GLU A 117 -6.25 22.50 2.47
CA GLU A 117 -5.94 23.40 3.59
C GLU A 117 -7.10 23.57 4.57
N LYS A 118 -8.35 23.49 4.11
CA LYS A 118 -9.54 23.62 4.96
C LYS A 118 -9.86 22.30 5.69
N MET A 119 -9.57 21.16 5.07
CA MET A 119 -9.87 19.84 5.65
C MET A 119 -8.78 19.32 6.58
N LYS A 120 -7.52 19.76 6.39
CA LYS A 120 -6.38 19.34 7.21
C LYS A 120 -6.59 19.55 8.72
N PRO A 121 -7.07 20.71 9.21
CA PRO A 121 -7.27 20.91 10.65
C PRO A 121 -8.29 19.95 11.26
N GLN A 122 -9.36 19.63 10.52
CA GLN A 122 -10.35 18.67 10.97
C GLN A 122 -9.77 17.25 11.02
N TYR A 123 -9.10 16.82 9.94
CA TYR A 123 -8.46 15.50 9.89
C TYR A 123 -7.46 15.31 11.03
N LEU A 124 -6.64 16.34 11.34
CA LEU A 124 -5.69 16.29 12.46
C LEU A 124 -6.37 16.10 13.83
N LYS A 125 -7.58 16.63 14.02
CA LYS A 125 -8.36 16.43 15.25
C LYS A 125 -8.95 15.01 15.36
N GLU A 126 -9.22 14.37 14.23
CA GLU A 126 -9.78 13.01 14.16
C GLU A 126 -8.71 11.92 14.30
N ILE A 127 -7.42 12.24 14.05
CA ILE A 127 -6.31 11.28 14.16
C ILE A 127 -6.26 10.58 15.53
N PRO A 128 -6.31 11.27 16.69
CA PRO A 128 -6.25 10.61 17.99
C PRO A 128 -7.36 9.59 18.21
N GLU A 129 -8.59 9.91 17.82
CA GLU A 129 -9.74 8.99 17.93
C GLU A 129 -9.58 7.78 17.02
N ASN A 130 -9.11 8.00 15.78
CA ASN A 130 -8.80 6.90 14.87
C ASN A 130 -7.68 6.00 15.42
N MET A 131 -6.61 6.58 15.97
CA MET A 131 -5.50 5.83 16.57
C MET A 131 -5.91 5.05 17.82
N LYS A 132 -6.87 5.57 18.58
CA LYS A 132 -7.46 4.86 19.73
C LYS A 132 -8.11 3.54 19.30
N LEU A 133 -8.85 3.52 18.19
CA LEU A 133 -9.45 2.29 17.65
C LEU A 133 -8.39 1.23 17.30
N TYR A 134 -7.26 1.64 16.74
CA TYR A 134 -6.13 0.73 16.49
C TYR A 134 -5.51 0.19 17.78
N SER A 135 -5.34 1.07 18.78
CA SER A 135 -4.81 0.68 20.09
C SER A 135 -5.72 -0.32 20.82
N GLU A 136 -7.03 -0.07 20.84
CA GLU A 136 -8.02 -0.96 21.45
C GLU A 136 -8.09 -2.31 20.74
N PHE A 137 -8.00 -2.32 19.41
CA PHE A 137 -7.98 -3.55 18.64
C PHE A 137 -6.70 -4.39 18.87
N LEU A 138 -5.55 -3.73 19.04
CA LEU A 138 -4.31 -4.39 19.43
C LEU A 138 -4.44 -4.99 20.83
N GLY A 139 -4.97 -4.22 21.77
CA GLY A 139 -5.21 -4.65 23.15
C GLY A 139 -3.93 -5.17 23.80
N THR A 140 -3.97 -6.42 24.26
CA THR A 140 -2.81 -7.12 24.85
C THR A 140 -2.01 -7.96 23.86
N ARG A 141 -2.41 -7.99 22.58
CA ARG A 141 -1.76 -8.82 21.56
C ARG A 141 -0.41 -8.23 21.19
N THR A 142 0.59 -9.09 20.98
CA THR A 142 1.90 -8.66 20.47
C THR A 142 1.79 -8.10 19.05
N TRP A 143 0.91 -8.68 18.23
CA TRP A 143 0.64 -8.26 16.86
C TRP A 143 -0.87 -8.19 16.59
N PHE A 144 -1.27 -7.47 15.54
CA PHE A 144 -2.68 -7.38 15.13
C PHE A 144 -3.34 -8.73 14.83
N ALA A 145 -2.55 -9.77 14.53
CA ALA A 145 -3.01 -11.15 14.36
C ALA A 145 -2.61 -12.07 15.52
N GLY A 146 -2.49 -11.56 16.74
CA GLY A 146 -2.11 -12.35 17.92
C GLY A 146 -0.59 -12.43 18.09
N ASP A 147 -0.06 -13.64 18.26
CA ASP A 147 1.34 -13.84 18.67
C ASP A 147 2.31 -13.99 17.49
N LYS A 148 1.79 -14.11 16.26
CA LYS A 148 2.59 -14.28 15.05
C LYS A 148 2.64 -12.98 14.24
N LEU A 149 3.83 -12.70 13.70
CA LEU A 149 4.00 -11.62 12.74
C LEU A 149 3.26 -11.97 11.44
N THR A 150 2.30 -11.13 11.08
CA THR A 150 1.53 -11.24 9.83
C THR A 150 1.58 -9.91 9.06
N TYR A 151 1.18 -9.93 7.79
CA TYR A 151 1.27 -8.75 6.91
C TYR A 151 0.34 -7.58 7.29
N GLY A 152 -0.68 -7.81 8.13
CA GLY A 152 -1.66 -6.81 8.54
C GLY A 152 -1.02 -5.64 9.28
N LEU A 153 0.08 -5.92 9.99
CA LEU A 153 0.87 -4.92 10.72
C LEU A 153 1.64 -3.97 9.80
N ARG A 154 2.08 -4.45 8.63
CA ARG A 154 2.93 -3.67 7.71
C ARG A 154 2.15 -2.66 6.89
N ARG A 155 0.82 -2.81 6.78
CA ARG A 155 -0.04 -1.73 6.26
C ARG A 155 0.05 -0.51 7.17
N ILE A 156 -0.06 -0.71 8.48
CA ILE A 156 -0.11 0.40 9.43
C ILE A 156 1.26 1.10 9.57
N SER A 157 2.37 0.38 9.66
CA SER A 157 3.70 1.02 9.75
C SER A 157 4.09 1.80 8.49
N ALA A 158 3.65 1.33 7.31
CA ALA A 158 3.83 2.00 6.03
C ALA A 158 3.04 3.32 5.91
N TYR A 159 1.93 3.45 6.64
CA TYR A 159 1.09 4.66 6.65
C TYR A 159 1.42 5.60 7.82
N ILE A 160 1.98 5.09 8.91
CA ILE A 160 2.32 5.89 10.12
C ILE A 160 3.72 6.53 10.02
N SER A 161 4.64 6.05 9.18
CA SER A 161 5.96 6.68 9.04
C SER A 161 5.87 8.03 8.30
N PRO A 162 6.15 9.17 8.95
CA PRO A 162 6.05 10.50 8.32
C PRO A 162 7.21 10.82 7.36
N ALA A 163 8.22 9.94 7.28
CA ALA A 163 9.56 10.27 6.83
C ALA A 163 9.76 10.36 5.30
N ALA A 164 8.71 10.29 4.48
CA ALA A 164 8.84 10.42 3.01
C ALA A 164 7.87 11.42 2.38
N SER A 165 7.12 12.19 3.18
CA SER A 165 6.11 13.14 2.67
C SER A 165 6.69 14.50 2.27
N SER A 166 7.99 14.74 2.46
CA SER A 166 8.55 16.10 2.38
C SER A 166 8.86 16.58 0.96
N HIS A 167 8.96 15.75 -0.08
CA HIS A 167 9.44 16.20 -1.40
C HIS A 167 8.63 15.70 -2.61
N THR A 168 7.29 15.69 -2.58
CA THR A 168 6.49 15.71 -3.84
C THR A 168 5.03 16.12 -3.64
N LEU A 169 4.74 17.08 -2.76
CA LEU A 169 3.38 17.59 -2.56
C LEU A 169 3.17 18.91 -3.28
N TYR A 170 3.22 18.89 -4.61
CA TYR A 170 2.57 19.91 -5.44
C TYR A 170 2.03 19.24 -6.69
N VAL A 171 0.72 18.95 -6.71
CA VAL A 171 -0.02 18.89 -7.96
C VAL A 171 -1.27 19.73 -7.75
N GLN A 172 -1.16 20.98 -8.21
CA GLN A 172 -2.27 21.85 -8.52
C GLN A 172 -3.15 21.14 -9.56
N GLY A 173 -4.46 21.18 -9.34
CA GLY A 173 -5.43 21.29 -10.41
C GLY A 173 -6.04 22.69 -10.35
#